data_AF-A0A259DL26-F1
#
_entry.id   AF-A0A259DL26-F1
#
_cell.length_a   1.000
_cell.length_b   1.000
_cell.length_c   1.000
_cell.angle_alpha   90.00
_cell.angle_beta   90.00
_cell.angle_gamma   90.00
#
_symmetry.space_group_name_H-M   'P 1'
#
loop_
_entity.id
_entity.type
_entity.pdbx_description
1 polymer ?
#
loop_
_entity_poly.entity_id
_entity_poly.type
_entity_poly.pdbx_seq_one_letter_code
_entity_poly.pdbx_strand_id
1 'polypeptide(L)'
;MLNVATESVASAPIPPRETAEPAVIDTRYADYKIIRRNGAVVGFAPNKIAIAVTKAFIAVQGGQAAASARIRELVESITSQVTAALLRRTPNGGTFHIEDIQDQVELALMRSGEHEVARSYVLYREKRTQERAAQKAAGVADIQLHVIEDGVKKPLDIERLNILLGDACAGLGDGVRAEPIMQTVLRDLYDGVPMAEVEKALVLAARSLIEQDPAYSFVTARLLLNSIRHEVLGEAVLQTEMAARYADYFAAYIKKGIAAELLDEKLGQFDIARLARVLDAGRDYQFGYLGLQTLYDRYFLHIEESRIELPQAFFMRVAMGLAINE
;
A
#
# COMPACT_ATOMS: atom_id res chain seq x y z
N MET A 1 -57.85 29.78 35.59
CA MET A 1 -57.55 28.61 34.75
C MET A 1 -56.62 29.08 33.63
N LEU A 2 -55.50 28.36 33.47
CA LEU A 2 -54.46 28.43 32.43
C LEU A 2 -53.71 29.75 32.19
N ASN A 3 -52.51 29.82 32.77
CA ASN A 3 -51.35 30.54 32.23
C ASN A 3 -50.78 29.77 31.03
N VAL A 4 -50.54 30.45 29.91
CA VAL A 4 -49.65 29.97 28.84
C VAL A 4 -48.58 31.03 28.65
N ALA A 5 -47.38 30.72 29.16
CA ALA A 5 -46.17 31.50 28.93
C ALA A 5 -45.63 31.18 27.54
N THR A 6 -45.43 32.21 26.73
CA THR A 6 -44.66 32.16 25.50
C THR A 6 -43.17 32.15 25.83
N GLU A 7 -42.49 31.01 25.63
CA GLU A 7 -41.04 30.92 25.69
C GLU A 7 -40.42 31.54 24.44
N SER A 8 -39.69 32.64 24.65
CA SER A 8 -38.78 33.24 23.68
C SER A 8 -37.49 32.41 23.66
N VAL A 9 -37.24 31.71 22.54
CA VAL A 9 -36.02 30.93 22.35
C VAL A 9 -34.87 31.89 22.08
N ALA A 10 -33.95 31.99 23.04
CA ALA A 10 -32.71 32.75 22.91
C ALA A 10 -31.83 32.16 21.80
N SER A 11 -31.48 33.00 20.82
CA SER A 11 -30.49 32.71 19.78
C SER A 11 -29.11 32.50 20.40
N ALA A 12 -28.55 31.30 20.25
CA ALA A 12 -27.16 31.02 20.59
C ALA A 12 -26.21 31.71 19.58
N PRO A 13 -25.08 32.27 20.03
CA PRO A 13 -24.13 32.96 19.15
C PRO A 13 -23.43 31.95 18.23
N ILE A 14 -23.54 32.21 16.92
CA ILE A 14 -22.83 31.50 15.85
C ILE A 14 -21.32 31.71 16.06
N PRO A 15 -20.49 30.65 16.11
CA PRO A 15 -19.04 30.82 16.21
C PRO A 15 -18.51 31.52 14.95
N PRO A 16 -17.51 32.42 15.08
CA PRO A 16 -16.97 33.15 13.94
C PRO A 16 -16.42 32.16 12.91
N ARG A 17 -16.93 32.28 11.69
CA ARG A 17 -16.48 31.53 10.52
C ARG A 17 -15.03 31.93 10.26
N GLU A 18 -14.07 31.02 10.51
CA GLU A 18 -12.68 31.21 10.10
C GLU A 18 -12.66 31.46 8.59
N THR A 19 -12.44 32.72 8.21
CA THR A 19 -12.14 33.09 6.84
C THR A 19 -10.80 32.44 6.49
N ALA A 20 -10.83 31.41 5.66
CA ALA A 20 -9.63 30.80 5.11
C ALA A 20 -8.87 31.86 4.31
N GLU A 21 -7.78 32.37 4.87
CA GLU A 21 -6.82 33.17 4.11
C GLU A 21 -6.30 32.33 2.93
N PRO A 22 -6.18 32.92 1.73
CA PRO A 22 -5.65 32.21 0.58
C PRO A 22 -4.23 31.73 0.88
N ALA A 23 -4.03 30.41 0.89
CA ALA A 23 -2.73 29.82 1.10
C ALA A 23 -1.80 30.28 -0.04
N VAL A 24 -0.75 31.03 0.30
CA VAL A 24 0.33 31.36 -0.63
C VAL A 24 0.95 30.05 -1.10
N ILE A 25 0.66 29.66 -2.34
CA ILE A 25 1.24 28.46 -2.96
C ILE A 25 2.65 28.84 -3.38
N ASP A 26 3.64 28.41 -2.61
CA ASP A 26 5.03 28.51 -2.99
C ASP A 26 5.29 27.52 -4.14
N THR A 27 5.45 28.05 -5.35
CA THR A 27 5.58 27.28 -6.60
C THR A 27 6.80 26.35 -6.59
N ARG A 28 7.77 26.58 -5.70
CA ARG A 28 8.96 25.71 -5.53
C ARG A 28 8.63 24.32 -5.00
N TYR A 29 7.43 24.13 -4.44
CA TYR A 29 7.00 22.86 -3.86
C TYR A 29 5.79 22.24 -4.57
N ALA A 30 5.42 22.75 -5.76
CA ALA A 30 4.22 22.33 -6.48
C ALA A 30 4.20 20.83 -6.80
N ASP A 31 5.38 20.26 -7.05
CA ASP A 31 5.57 18.85 -7.40
C ASP A 31 5.62 17.91 -6.18
N TYR A 32 5.41 18.45 -4.97
CA TYR A 32 5.44 17.68 -3.72
C TYR A 32 4.06 17.63 -3.08
N LYS A 33 3.68 16.42 -2.67
CA LYS A 33 2.38 16.12 -2.07
C LYS A 33 2.55 15.44 -0.72
N ILE A 34 1.62 15.71 0.20
CA ILE A 34 1.52 15.04 1.49
C ILE A 34 0.29 14.15 1.48
N ILE A 35 0.46 12.88 1.84
CA ILE A 35 -0.63 11.96 2.13
C ILE A 35 -0.96 12.12 3.62
N ARG A 36 -2.15 12.65 3.91
CA ARG A 36 -2.64 12.76 5.29
C ARG A 36 -3.08 11.40 5.82
N ARG A 37 -3.14 11.23 7.15
CA ARG A 37 -3.62 10.00 7.83
C ARG A 37 -5.03 9.55 7.40
N ASN A 38 -5.77 10.43 6.76
CA ASN A 38 -7.14 10.23 6.30
C ASN A 38 -7.18 9.94 4.77
N GLY A 39 -6.06 9.59 4.15
CA GLY A 39 -5.94 9.29 2.72
C GLY A 39 -5.95 10.52 1.79
N ALA A 40 -6.29 11.71 2.30
CA ALA A 40 -6.36 12.92 1.49
C ALA A 40 -4.96 13.40 1.08
N VAL A 41 -4.80 13.64 -0.22
CA VAL A 41 -3.57 14.20 -0.79
C VAL A 41 -3.66 15.73 -0.80
N VAL A 42 -2.68 16.40 -0.18
CA VAL A 42 -2.59 17.86 -0.15
C VAL A 42 -1.23 18.34 -0.63
N GLY A 43 -1.14 19.58 -1.12
CA GLY A 43 0.15 20.16 -1.49
C GLY A 43 1.10 20.28 -0.28
N PHE A 44 2.38 20.04 -0.51
CA PHE A 44 3.40 20.28 0.51
C PHE A 44 3.55 21.77 0.81
N ALA A 45 3.53 22.12 2.10
CA ALA A 45 3.62 23.51 2.55
C ALA A 45 4.52 23.58 3.80
N PRO A 46 5.79 24.01 3.68
CA PRO A 46 6.70 24.14 4.82
C PRO A 46 6.16 25.01 5.96
N ASN A 47 5.35 26.02 5.65
CA ASN A 47 4.70 26.86 6.66
C ASN A 47 3.85 26.04 7.66
N LYS A 48 3.25 24.92 7.25
CA LYS A 48 2.51 24.04 8.17
C LYS A 48 3.43 23.35 9.18
N ILE A 49 4.68 23.06 8.78
CA ILE A 49 5.71 22.52 9.68
C ILE A 49 6.10 23.61 10.69
N ALA A 50 6.40 24.82 10.22
CA ALA A 50 6.73 25.95 11.09
C ALA A 50 5.65 26.18 12.16
N ILE A 51 4.38 26.23 11.77
CA ILE A 51 3.24 26.37 12.70
C ILE A 51 3.20 25.24 13.73
N ALA A 52 3.43 23.99 13.32
CA ALA A 52 3.41 22.85 14.23
C ALA A 52 4.56 22.90 15.24
N VAL A 53 5.77 23.26 14.78
CA VAL A 53 6.95 23.42 15.64
C VAL A 53 6.76 24.59 16.60
N THR A 54 6.25 25.75 16.14
CA THR A 54 5.91 26.88 17.03
C THR A 54 4.94 26.49 18.12
N LYS A 55 3.90 25.71 17.81
CA LYS A 55 2.95 25.21 18.81
C LYS A 55 3.63 24.32 19.85
N ALA A 56 4.62 23.52 19.45
CA ALA A 56 5.41 22.70 20.37
C ALA A 56 6.20 23.57 21.36
N PHE A 57 6.85 24.63 20.87
CA PHE A 57 7.59 25.57 21.74
C PHE A 57 6.65 26.31 22.69
N ILE A 58 5.50 26.81 22.22
CA ILE A 58 4.51 27.49 23.06
C ILE A 58 3.97 26.56 24.15
N ALA A 59 3.78 25.27 23.85
CA ALA A 59 3.28 24.30 24.82
C ALA A 59 4.23 24.07 26.00
N VAL A 60 5.55 24.23 25.81
CA VAL A 60 6.56 24.04 26.86
C VAL A 60 6.93 25.36 27.54
N GLN A 61 7.16 26.42 26.75
CA GLN A 61 7.72 27.69 27.22
C GLN A 61 6.66 28.79 27.45
N GLY A 62 5.38 28.51 27.19
CA GLY A 62 4.25 29.43 27.37
C GLY A 62 4.09 30.47 26.26
N GLY A 63 3.10 31.37 26.39
CA GLY A 63 2.75 32.34 25.35
C GLY A 63 3.85 33.36 24.99
N GLN A 64 4.82 33.58 25.90
CA GLN A 64 5.99 34.44 25.65
C GLN A 64 6.91 33.86 24.57
N ALA A 65 6.82 32.55 24.31
CA ALA A 65 7.58 31.89 23.26
C ALA A 65 7.18 32.36 21.84
N ALA A 66 5.93 32.76 21.64
CA ALA A 66 5.43 33.20 20.34
C ALA A 66 6.06 34.53 19.87
N ALA A 67 6.50 35.38 20.81
CA ALA A 67 7.10 36.68 20.50
C ALA A 67 8.64 36.64 20.41
N SER A 68 9.27 35.58 20.94
CA SER A 68 10.73 35.45 21.02
C SER A 68 11.38 35.39 19.64
N ALA A 69 12.36 36.27 19.38
CA ALA A 69 13.15 36.27 18.15
C ALA A 69 13.97 34.97 18.02
N ARG A 70 14.60 34.53 19.13
CA ARG A 70 15.38 33.28 19.19
C ARG A 70 14.56 32.06 18.78
N ILE A 71 13.29 31.98 19.21
CA ILE A 71 12.44 30.83 18.90
C ILE A 71 12.00 30.86 17.44
N ARG A 72 11.73 32.05 16.89
CA ARG A 72 11.42 32.18 15.46
C ARG A 72 12.58 31.71 14.58
N GLU A 73 13.81 32.10 14.90
CA GLU A 73 15.02 31.63 14.20
C GLU A 73 15.18 30.11 14.31
N LEU A 74 14.92 29.55 15.49
CA LEU A 74 15.04 28.11 15.71
C LEU A 74 13.96 27.32 14.96
N VAL A 75 12.72 27.80 14.95
CA VAL A 75 11.61 27.22 14.17
C VAL A 75 11.93 27.25 12.68
N GLU A 76 12.47 28.35 12.18
CA GLU A 76 12.86 28.49 10.77
C GLU A 76 14.01 27.54 10.40
N SER A 77 15.02 27.43 11.26
CA SER A 77 16.12 26.47 11.10
C SER A 77 15.62 25.01 11.08
N ILE A 78 14.78 24.63 12.04
CA ILE A 78 14.18 23.28 12.11
C ILE A 78 13.33 23.01 10.85
N THR A 79 12.48 23.96 10.46
CA THR A 79 11.63 23.83 9.27
C THR A 79 12.46 23.63 8.00
N SER A 80 13.56 24.36 7.88
CA SER A 80 14.49 24.25 6.76
C SER A 80 15.20 22.90 6.73
N GLN A 81 15.66 22.39 7.89
CA GLN A 81 16.29 21.08 8.01
C GLN A 81 15.33 19.94 7.64
N VAL A 82 14.09 19.98 8.14
CA VAL A 82 13.05 19.00 7.83
C VAL A 82 12.73 19.01 6.34
N THR A 83 12.54 20.20 5.77
CA THR A 83 12.23 20.38 4.35
C THR A 83 13.37 19.83 3.48
N ALA A 84 14.62 20.17 3.78
CA ALA A 84 15.77 19.64 3.06
C ALA A 84 15.89 18.11 3.15
N ALA A 85 15.62 17.52 4.32
CA ALA A 85 15.67 16.07 4.51
C ALA A 85 14.61 15.32 3.68
N LEU A 86 13.39 15.86 3.61
CA LEU A 86 12.29 15.29 2.81
C LEU A 86 12.58 15.37 1.30
N LEU A 87 13.02 16.54 0.83
CA LEU A 87 13.33 16.76 -0.59
C LEU A 87 14.50 15.91 -1.07
N ARG A 88 15.52 15.70 -0.22
CA ARG A 88 16.68 14.86 -0.57
C ARG A 88 16.30 13.40 -0.85
N ARG A 89 15.23 12.90 -0.24
CA ARG A 89 14.70 11.55 -0.51
C ARG A 89 13.92 11.46 -1.82
N THR A 90 13.42 12.58 -2.34
CA THR A 90 12.54 12.64 -3.52
C THR A 90 12.95 13.79 -4.48
N PRO A 91 14.12 13.72 -5.11
CA PRO A 91 14.69 14.86 -5.85
C PRO A 91 13.89 15.33 -7.08
N ASN A 92 13.00 14.50 -7.63
CA ASN A 92 12.22 14.78 -8.83
C ASN A 92 10.72 15.04 -8.53
N GLY A 93 10.38 15.46 -7.31
CA GLY A 93 9.00 15.51 -6.85
C GLY A 93 8.52 14.15 -6.33
N GLY A 94 7.38 14.15 -5.65
CA GLY A 94 6.83 12.93 -5.06
C GLY A 94 5.86 13.16 -3.91
N THR A 95 5.40 12.04 -3.37
CA THR A 95 4.48 11.98 -2.22
C THR A 95 5.21 11.49 -0.99
N PHE A 96 4.95 12.10 0.16
CA PHE A 96 5.39 11.57 1.46
C PHE A 96 4.22 11.51 2.43
N HIS A 97 4.29 10.56 3.37
CA HIS A 97 3.26 10.39 4.36
C HIS A 97 3.43 11.46 5.45
N ILE A 98 2.32 11.87 6.09
CA ILE A 98 2.38 12.87 7.16
C ILE A 98 3.21 12.40 8.37
N GLU A 99 3.33 11.08 8.58
CA GLU A 99 4.22 10.51 9.60
C GLU A 99 5.70 10.78 9.28
N ASP A 100 6.12 10.70 8.00
CA ASP A 100 7.50 10.99 7.61
C ASP A 100 7.91 12.41 8.02
N ILE A 101 6.99 13.37 7.85
CA ILE A 101 7.20 14.76 8.24
C ILE A 101 7.34 14.86 9.76
N GLN A 102 6.51 14.15 10.53
CA GLN A 102 6.54 14.17 11.99
C GLN A 102 7.84 13.57 12.54
N ASP A 103 8.29 12.44 11.98
CA ASP A 103 9.55 11.81 12.37
C ASP A 103 10.75 12.71 12.06
N GLN A 104 10.73 13.42 10.91
CA GLN A 104 11.77 14.40 10.61
C GLN A 104 11.74 15.60 11.57
N VAL A 105 10.56 16.08 11.97
CA VAL A 105 10.43 17.15 12.97
C VAL A 105 11.00 16.73 14.32
N GLU A 106 10.70 15.51 14.77
CA GLU A 106 11.22 14.96 16.02
C GLU A 106 12.76 14.86 15.98
N LEU A 107 13.29 14.31 14.89
CA LEU A 107 14.73 14.19 14.70
C LEU A 107 15.42 15.57 14.69
N ALA A 108 14.83 16.57 14.03
CA ALA A 108 15.37 17.92 13.97
C ALA A 108 15.33 18.63 15.34
N LEU A 109 14.26 18.46 16.11
CA LEU A 109 14.15 18.97 17.48
C LEU A 109 15.22 18.34 18.40
N MET A 110 15.41 17.02 18.31
CA MET A 110 16.45 16.32 19.07
C MET A 110 17.86 16.80 18.72
N ARG A 111 18.17 16.98 17.42
CA ARG A 111 19.49 17.45 16.95
C ARG A 111 19.80 18.89 17.33
N SER A 112 18.77 19.70 17.49
CA SER A 112 18.89 21.09 17.92
C SER A 112 19.05 21.23 19.44
N GLY A 113 19.07 20.12 20.19
CA GLY A 113 19.23 20.10 21.65
C GLY A 113 17.96 20.43 22.43
N GLU A 114 16.82 20.59 21.75
CA GLU A 114 15.54 20.98 22.34
C GLU A 114 14.78 19.75 22.86
N HIS A 115 15.42 19.00 23.76
CA HIS A 115 14.95 17.70 24.24
C HIS A 115 13.59 17.76 24.93
N GLU A 116 13.33 18.83 25.68
CA GLU A 116 12.06 19.02 26.39
C GLU A 116 10.90 19.26 25.41
N VAL A 117 11.14 20.07 24.38
CA VAL A 117 10.17 20.33 23.30
C VAL A 117 9.94 19.08 22.46
N ALA A 118 11.00 18.34 22.13
CA ALA A 118 10.90 17.06 21.42
C ALA A 118 10.03 16.05 22.19
N ARG A 119 10.26 15.90 23.51
CA ARG A 119 9.48 15.00 24.35
C ARG A 119 8.01 15.41 24.43
N SER A 120 7.75 16.70 24.62
CA SER A 120 6.38 17.24 24.63
C SER A 120 5.67 17.03 23.29
N TYR A 121 6.39 17.22 22.17
CA TYR A 121 5.87 16.97 20.83
C TYR A 121 5.47 15.51 20.61
N VAL A 122 6.32 14.56 21.00
CA VAL A 122 6.05 13.11 20.91
C VAL A 122 4.84 12.73 21.74
N LEU A 123 4.77 13.17 23.00
CA LEU A 123 3.63 12.90 23.89
C LEU A 123 2.32 13.48 23.35
N TYR A 124 2.37 14.70 22.80
CA TYR A 124 1.20 15.32 22.16
C TYR A 124 0.77 14.54 20.91
N ARG A 125 1.71 14.12 20.06
CA ARG A 125 1.45 13.28 18.88
C ARG A 125 0.75 11.98 19.28
N GLU A 126 1.27 11.30 20.30
CA GLU A 126 0.74 10.03 20.78
C GLU A 126 -0.65 10.19 21.39
N LYS A 127 -0.87 11.20 22.25
CA LYS A 127 -2.19 11.53 22.78
C LYS A 127 -3.21 11.80 21.66
N ARG A 128 -2.83 12.57 20.62
CA ARG A 128 -3.71 12.83 19.47
C ARG A 128 -3.91 11.59 18.61
N THR A 129 -2.97 10.67 18.55
CA THR A 129 -3.15 9.36 17.91
C THR A 129 -4.17 8.51 18.68
N GLN A 130 -4.06 8.45 20.02
CA GLN A 130 -5.00 7.75 20.88
C GLN A 130 -6.41 8.36 20.85
N GLU A 131 -6.54 9.68 20.91
CA GLU A 131 -7.82 10.39 20.80
C GLU A 131 -8.51 10.09 19.47
N ARG A 132 -7.76 10.03 18.37
CA ARG A 132 -8.30 9.66 17.05
C ARG A 132 -8.64 8.18 16.95
N ALA A 133 -7.85 7.30 17.54
CA ALA A 133 -8.16 5.87 17.60
C ALA A 133 -9.45 5.63 18.40
N ALA A 134 -9.64 6.34 19.51
CA ALA A 134 -10.85 6.33 20.31
C ALA A 134 -12.06 6.92 19.54
N GLN A 135 -11.86 8.01 18.77
CA GLN A 135 -12.91 8.57 17.91
C GLN A 135 -13.26 7.65 16.73
N LYS A 136 -12.28 6.93 16.17
CA LYS A 136 -12.51 5.90 15.13
C LYS A 136 -13.27 4.70 15.70
N ALA A 137 -12.99 4.30 16.95
CA ALA A 137 -13.73 3.27 17.67
C ALA A 137 -15.14 3.70 18.09
N ALA A 138 -15.39 5.01 18.26
CA ALA A 138 -16.68 5.58 18.66
C ALA A 138 -17.60 5.97 17.47
N GLY A 139 -17.20 5.68 16.23
CA GLY A 139 -18.03 5.81 15.03
C GLY A 139 -18.05 7.20 14.41
N VAL A 140 -17.13 7.46 13.46
CA VAL A 140 -17.31 8.48 12.40
C VAL A 140 -16.61 8.02 11.12
N ALA A 141 -17.41 7.93 10.04
CA ALA A 141 -17.09 7.82 8.61
C ALA A 141 -15.75 7.14 8.24
N ASP A 142 -15.86 5.86 7.89
CA ASP A 142 -14.81 5.15 7.18
C ASP A 142 -14.49 5.93 5.90
N ILE A 143 -13.25 6.41 5.77
CA ILE A 143 -12.80 6.96 4.50
C ILE A 143 -12.62 5.76 3.61
N GLN A 144 -13.67 5.47 2.85
CA GLN A 144 -13.66 4.41 1.87
C GLN A 144 -12.60 4.77 0.83
N LEU A 145 -11.45 4.13 0.92
CA LEU A 145 -10.40 4.20 -0.11
C LEU A 145 -11.01 3.68 -1.40
N HIS A 146 -10.77 4.39 -2.50
CA HIS A 146 -11.14 3.92 -3.84
C HIS A 146 -9.90 3.52 -4.60
N VAL A 147 -10.08 2.56 -5.51
CA VAL A 147 -9.09 2.13 -6.48
C VAL A 147 -9.57 2.40 -7.89
N ILE A 148 -8.63 2.54 -8.82
CA ILE A 148 -8.92 2.58 -10.26
C ILE A 148 -8.64 1.19 -10.83
N GLU A 149 -9.66 0.54 -11.37
CA GLU A 149 -9.56 -0.74 -12.07
C GLU A 149 -10.29 -0.59 -13.41
N ASP A 150 -9.62 -0.93 -14.51
CA ASP A 150 -10.12 -0.72 -15.88
C ASP A 150 -10.60 0.71 -16.17
N GLY A 151 -9.93 1.70 -15.57
CA GLY A 151 -10.28 3.12 -15.71
C GLY A 151 -11.49 3.55 -14.88
N VAL A 152 -12.13 2.64 -14.14
CA VAL A 152 -13.30 2.93 -13.29
C VAL A 152 -12.85 3.07 -11.84
N LYS A 153 -13.24 4.19 -11.21
CA LYS A 153 -13.05 4.40 -9.77
C LYS A 153 -14.12 3.63 -9.00
N LYS A 154 -13.70 2.66 -8.17
CA LYS A 154 -14.60 1.89 -7.31
C LYS A 154 -14.04 1.78 -5.89
N PRO A 155 -14.88 1.53 -4.87
CA PRO A 155 -14.41 1.28 -3.52
C PRO A 155 -13.39 0.14 -3.47
N LEU A 156 -12.35 0.30 -2.64
CA LEU A 156 -11.43 -0.76 -2.33
C LEU A 156 -12.16 -1.84 -1.53
N ASP A 157 -12.14 -3.06 -2.07
CA ASP A 157 -12.74 -4.23 -1.43
C ASP A 157 -11.78 -4.81 -0.39
N ILE A 158 -11.83 -4.26 0.82
CA ILE A 158 -10.99 -4.68 1.94
C ILE A 158 -11.29 -6.13 2.35
N GLU A 159 -12.55 -6.57 2.24
CA GLU A 159 -12.95 -7.93 2.59
C GLU A 159 -12.29 -8.94 1.64
N ARG A 160 -12.34 -8.68 0.33
CA ARG A 160 -11.64 -9.50 -0.66
C ARG A 160 -10.13 -9.54 -0.43
N LEU A 161 -9.50 -8.41 -0.09
CA LEU A 161 -8.07 -8.41 0.22
C LEU A 161 -7.73 -9.21 1.49
N ASN A 162 -8.58 -9.17 2.51
CA ASN A 162 -8.41 -9.99 3.72
C ASN A 162 -8.55 -11.49 3.41
N ILE A 163 -9.49 -11.89 2.55
CA ILE A 163 -9.63 -13.27 2.09
C ILE A 163 -8.36 -13.71 1.35
N LEU A 164 -7.89 -12.91 0.40
CA LEU A 164 -6.66 -13.18 -0.35
C LEU A 164 -5.44 -13.36 0.57
N LEU A 165 -5.26 -12.47 1.55
CA LEU A 165 -4.16 -12.57 2.50
C LEU A 165 -4.31 -13.77 3.44
N GLY A 166 -5.53 -14.08 3.89
CA GLY A 166 -5.83 -15.26 4.69
C GLY A 166 -5.44 -16.54 3.97
N ASP A 167 -5.82 -16.67 2.70
CA ASP A 167 -5.44 -17.80 1.83
C ASP A 167 -3.93 -17.88 1.63
N ALA A 168 -3.27 -16.73 1.42
CA ALA A 168 -1.82 -16.69 1.28
C ALA A 168 -1.09 -17.13 2.56
N CYS A 169 -1.62 -16.83 3.74
CA CYS A 169 -1.08 -17.25 5.04
C CYS A 169 -1.44 -18.69 5.45
N ALA A 170 -2.44 -19.31 4.80
CA ALA A 170 -2.98 -20.60 5.22
C ALA A 170 -1.92 -21.72 5.29
N GLY A 171 -1.91 -22.47 6.39
CA GLY A 171 -1.03 -23.64 6.56
C GLY A 171 0.45 -23.31 6.78
N LEU A 172 0.81 -22.06 7.09
CA LEU A 172 2.19 -21.63 7.35
C LEU A 172 2.51 -21.46 8.85
N GLY A 173 1.57 -21.78 9.74
CA GLY A 173 1.70 -21.69 11.19
C GLY A 173 1.18 -20.38 11.78
N ASP A 174 0.97 -20.36 13.09
CA ASP A 174 0.28 -19.26 13.80
C ASP A 174 1.06 -17.93 13.83
N GLY A 175 2.37 -17.98 13.56
CA GLY A 175 3.24 -16.79 13.49
C GLY A 175 3.07 -15.98 12.21
N VAL A 176 2.48 -16.56 11.17
CA VAL A 176 2.32 -15.94 9.84
C VAL A 176 0.92 -15.36 9.73
N ARG A 177 0.84 -14.03 9.75
CA ARG A 177 -0.42 -13.30 9.89
C ARG A 177 -0.63 -12.28 8.78
N ALA A 178 -1.87 -12.10 8.37
CA ALA A 178 -2.27 -11.17 7.32
C ALA A 178 -2.25 -9.71 7.77
N GLU A 179 -2.55 -9.46 9.05
CA GLU A 179 -2.78 -8.11 9.57
C GLU A 179 -1.59 -7.15 9.39
N PRO A 180 -0.32 -7.55 9.63
CA PRO A 180 0.82 -6.65 9.42
C PRO A 180 0.99 -6.22 7.96
N ILE A 181 0.66 -7.10 7.01
CA ILE A 181 0.70 -6.81 5.57
C ILE A 181 -0.39 -5.78 5.24
N MET A 182 -1.63 -6.04 5.66
CA MET A 182 -2.76 -5.14 5.43
C MET A 182 -2.54 -3.76 6.04
N GLN A 183 -2.04 -3.69 7.27
CA GLN A 183 -1.75 -2.42 7.95
C GLN A 183 -0.68 -1.60 7.22
N THR A 184 0.36 -2.26 6.71
CA THR A 184 1.41 -1.64 5.91
C THR A 184 0.83 -1.07 4.61
N VAL A 185 0.03 -1.87 3.89
CA VAL A 185 -0.58 -1.44 2.63
C VAL A 185 -1.55 -0.27 2.86
N LEU A 186 -2.51 -0.39 3.78
CA LEU A 186 -3.49 0.68 4.03
C LEU A 186 -2.86 2.00 4.49
N ARG A 187 -1.69 1.95 5.13
CA ARG A 187 -0.92 3.15 5.49
C ARG A 187 -0.28 3.82 4.27
N ASP A 188 0.16 3.02 3.31
CA ASP A 188 0.96 3.50 2.17
C ASP A 188 0.11 3.82 0.93
N LEU A 189 -1.16 3.37 0.89
CA LEU A 189 -2.10 3.66 -0.21
C LEU A 189 -2.70 5.08 -0.14
N TYR A 190 -3.00 5.63 -1.31
CA TYR A 190 -3.74 6.87 -1.50
C TYR A 190 -5.07 6.61 -2.22
N ASP A 191 -6.04 7.53 -2.10
CA ASP A 191 -7.33 7.40 -2.80
C ASP A 191 -7.17 7.55 -4.31
N GLY A 192 -7.76 6.62 -5.07
CA GLY A 192 -7.64 6.57 -6.54
C GLY A 192 -6.37 5.86 -7.03
N VAL A 193 -5.69 5.10 -6.17
CA VAL A 193 -4.56 4.24 -6.56
C VAL A 193 -5.00 3.17 -7.57
N PRO A 194 -4.22 2.87 -8.62
CA PRO A 194 -4.51 1.75 -9.51
C PRO A 194 -4.56 0.40 -8.77
N MET A 195 -5.50 -0.47 -9.11
CA MET A 195 -5.60 -1.80 -8.46
C MET A 195 -4.31 -2.62 -8.60
N ALA A 196 -3.63 -2.52 -9.75
CA ALA A 196 -2.33 -3.16 -9.97
C ALA A 196 -1.22 -2.65 -9.03
N GLU A 197 -1.30 -1.39 -8.55
CA GLU A 197 -0.38 -0.88 -7.53
C GLU A 197 -0.70 -1.42 -6.14
N VAL A 198 -1.99 -1.66 -5.83
CA VAL A 198 -2.41 -2.32 -4.58
C VAL A 198 -1.86 -3.75 -4.51
N GLU A 199 -1.97 -4.52 -5.59
CA GLU A 199 -1.41 -5.87 -5.65
C GLU A 199 0.11 -5.88 -5.45
N LYS A 200 0.83 -4.97 -6.10
CA LYS A 200 2.28 -4.79 -5.91
C LYS A 200 2.61 -4.41 -4.47
N ALA A 201 1.82 -3.53 -3.85
CA ALA A 201 2.02 -3.12 -2.46
C ALA A 201 1.86 -4.32 -1.50
N LEU A 202 0.89 -5.21 -1.73
CA LEU A 202 0.73 -6.44 -0.93
C LEU A 202 1.97 -7.33 -1.00
N VAL A 203 2.51 -7.55 -2.20
CA VAL A 203 3.74 -8.34 -2.41
C VAL A 203 4.94 -7.69 -1.71
N LEU A 204 5.12 -6.37 -1.84
CA LEU A 204 6.23 -5.65 -1.20
C LEU A 204 6.12 -5.66 0.32
N ALA A 205 4.92 -5.45 0.86
CA ALA A 205 4.66 -5.51 2.29
C ALA A 205 4.96 -6.91 2.85
N ALA A 206 4.45 -7.97 2.21
CA ALA A 206 4.75 -9.35 2.59
C ALA A 206 6.25 -9.67 2.52
N ARG A 207 6.93 -9.21 1.46
CA ARG A 207 8.38 -9.42 1.28
C ARG A 207 9.19 -8.80 2.41
N SER A 208 8.79 -7.64 2.91
CA SER A 208 9.50 -6.96 4.00
C SER A 208 9.46 -7.76 5.32
N LEU A 209 8.47 -8.63 5.49
CA LEU A 209 8.31 -9.48 6.68
C LEU A 209 9.16 -10.76 6.62
N ILE A 210 9.80 -11.08 5.49
CA ILE A 210 10.68 -12.25 5.35
C ILE A 210 11.87 -12.16 6.32
N GLU A 211 12.36 -10.95 6.60
CA GLU A 211 13.44 -10.73 7.57
C GLU A 211 13.01 -11.06 9.01
N GLN A 212 11.71 -10.99 9.30
CA GLN A 212 11.16 -11.31 10.63
C GLN A 212 10.80 -12.79 10.75
N ASP A 213 10.19 -13.37 9.71
CA ASP A 213 9.87 -14.79 9.63
C ASP A 213 10.04 -15.30 8.18
N PRO A 214 10.94 -16.27 7.93
CA PRO A 214 11.15 -16.84 6.60
C PRO A 214 9.89 -17.40 5.92
N ALA A 215 8.86 -17.79 6.69
CA ALA A 215 7.62 -18.31 6.15
C ALA A 215 6.84 -17.28 5.31
N TYR A 216 7.07 -15.97 5.51
CA TYR A 216 6.53 -14.93 4.61
C TYR A 216 7.09 -15.03 3.18
N SER A 217 8.16 -15.79 2.93
CA SER A 217 8.61 -16.10 1.57
C SER A 217 7.53 -16.86 0.78
N PHE A 218 6.80 -17.76 1.43
CA PHE A 218 5.68 -18.48 0.81
C PHE A 218 4.46 -17.57 0.64
N VAL A 219 4.15 -16.71 1.63
CA VAL A 219 3.07 -15.72 1.49
C VAL A 219 3.33 -14.80 0.30
N THR A 220 4.54 -14.27 0.21
CA THR A 220 4.95 -13.37 -0.89
C THR A 220 4.87 -14.09 -2.24
N ALA A 221 5.29 -15.36 -2.31
CA ALA A 221 5.14 -16.18 -3.51
C ALA A 221 3.68 -16.39 -3.90
N ARG A 222 2.80 -16.70 -2.94
CA ARG A 222 1.36 -16.92 -3.18
C ARG A 222 0.65 -15.65 -3.65
N LEU A 223 1.05 -14.48 -3.14
CA LEU A 223 0.56 -13.19 -3.62
C LEU A 223 1.04 -12.90 -5.05
N LEU A 224 2.33 -13.10 -5.34
CA LEU A 224 2.86 -12.96 -6.70
C LEU A 224 2.15 -13.92 -7.68
N LEU A 225 1.96 -15.17 -7.27
CA LEU A 225 1.26 -16.19 -8.03
C LEU A 225 -0.17 -15.77 -8.39
N ASN A 226 -0.87 -15.05 -7.52
CA ASN A 226 -2.20 -14.52 -7.82
C ASN A 226 -2.17 -13.52 -8.99
N SER A 227 -1.22 -12.59 -8.99
CA SER A 227 -1.04 -11.67 -10.12
C SER A 227 -0.65 -12.39 -11.42
N ILE A 228 0.22 -13.41 -11.34
CA ILE A 228 0.58 -14.25 -12.50
C ILE A 228 -0.65 -14.97 -13.08
N ARG A 229 -1.51 -15.51 -12.22
CA ARG A 229 -2.76 -16.16 -12.66
C ARG A 229 -3.70 -15.18 -13.32
N HIS A 230 -3.87 -14.00 -12.73
CA HIS A 230 -4.71 -12.96 -13.30
C HIS A 230 -4.21 -12.53 -14.68
N GLU A 231 -2.91 -12.34 -14.85
CA GLU A 231 -2.30 -12.00 -16.13
C GLU A 231 -2.49 -13.10 -17.18
N VAL A 232 -2.21 -14.36 -16.82
CA VAL A 232 -2.22 -15.48 -17.78
C VAL A 232 -3.63 -15.96 -18.12
N LEU A 233 -4.54 -15.96 -17.14
CA LEU A 233 -5.93 -16.44 -17.30
C LEU A 233 -6.91 -15.31 -17.66
N GLY A 234 -6.54 -14.04 -17.42
CA GLY A 234 -7.39 -12.88 -17.66
C GLY A 234 -8.49 -12.67 -16.60
N GLU A 235 -8.52 -13.49 -15.55
CA GLU A 235 -9.50 -13.40 -14.47
C GLU A 235 -8.87 -13.74 -13.11
N ALA A 236 -9.46 -13.25 -12.02
CA ALA A 236 -9.03 -13.63 -10.69
C ALA A 236 -9.57 -15.03 -10.35
N VAL A 237 -8.70 -15.93 -9.92
CA VAL A 237 -9.02 -17.33 -9.68
C VAL A 237 -8.47 -17.77 -8.33
N LEU A 238 -9.31 -18.43 -7.52
CA LEU A 238 -8.88 -18.99 -6.24
C LEU A 238 -8.04 -20.26 -6.43
N GLN A 239 -7.19 -20.57 -5.46
CA GLN A 239 -6.37 -21.78 -5.48
C GLN A 239 -7.19 -23.07 -5.67
N THR A 240 -8.38 -23.13 -5.07
CA THR A 240 -9.30 -24.27 -5.13
C THR A 240 -9.84 -24.52 -6.54
N GLU A 241 -9.89 -23.49 -7.38
CA GLU A 241 -10.38 -23.56 -8.77
C GLU A 241 -9.27 -23.93 -9.76
N MET A 242 -8.00 -23.81 -9.35
CA MET A 242 -6.86 -23.98 -10.25
C MET A 242 -6.69 -25.37 -10.83
N ALA A 243 -7.19 -26.41 -10.16
CA ALA A 243 -7.16 -27.77 -10.71
C ALA A 243 -7.96 -27.84 -12.04
N ALA A 244 -9.15 -27.21 -12.07
CA ALA A 244 -9.95 -27.12 -13.29
C ALA A 244 -9.31 -26.16 -14.30
N ARG A 245 -8.86 -24.98 -13.84
CA ARG A 245 -8.27 -23.98 -14.73
C ARG A 245 -7.02 -24.46 -15.43
N TYR A 246 -6.13 -25.20 -14.76
CA TYR A 246 -4.97 -25.80 -15.45
C TYR A 246 -5.39 -26.74 -16.58
N ALA A 247 -6.44 -27.54 -16.38
CA ALA A 247 -6.93 -28.45 -17.41
C ALA A 247 -7.44 -27.69 -18.65
N ASP A 248 -8.20 -26.62 -18.43
CA ASP A 248 -8.77 -25.79 -19.50
C ASP A 248 -7.70 -24.96 -20.24
N TYR A 249 -6.81 -24.34 -19.46
CA TYR A 249 -5.78 -23.43 -19.96
C TYR A 249 -4.67 -24.15 -20.73
N PHE A 250 -4.24 -25.34 -20.30
CA PHE A 250 -3.01 -25.97 -20.82
C PHE A 250 -3.06 -26.24 -22.33
N ALA A 251 -4.20 -26.69 -22.85
CA ALA A 251 -4.36 -26.92 -24.29
C ALA A 251 -4.32 -25.62 -25.09
N ALA A 252 -4.93 -24.54 -24.57
CA ALA A 252 -4.87 -23.22 -25.20
C ALA A 252 -3.44 -22.66 -25.17
N TYR A 253 -2.73 -22.84 -24.07
CA TYR A 253 -1.32 -22.46 -23.91
C TYR A 253 -0.41 -23.13 -24.96
N ILE A 254 -0.49 -24.44 -25.15
CA ILE A 254 0.33 -25.15 -26.15
C ILE A 254 0.05 -24.61 -27.56
N LYS A 255 -1.22 -24.45 -27.93
CA LYS A 255 -1.60 -23.89 -29.23
C LYS A 255 -1.09 -22.47 -29.42
N LYS A 256 -1.24 -21.61 -28.40
CA LYS A 256 -0.79 -20.21 -28.42
C LYS A 256 0.74 -20.12 -28.54
N GLY A 257 1.47 -20.94 -27.79
CA GLY A 257 2.93 -20.98 -27.83
C GLY A 257 3.48 -21.48 -29.16
N ILE A 258 2.85 -22.48 -29.79
CA ILE A 258 3.22 -22.95 -31.14
C ILE A 258 2.93 -21.86 -32.18
N ALA A 259 1.74 -21.25 -32.14
CA ALA A 259 1.37 -20.21 -33.09
C ALA A 259 2.26 -18.96 -33.00
N ALA A 260 2.85 -18.70 -31.83
CA ALA A 260 3.82 -17.63 -31.61
C ALA A 260 5.28 -18.06 -31.83
N GLU A 261 5.53 -19.27 -32.35
CA GLU A 261 6.86 -19.86 -32.59
C GLU A 261 7.74 -19.96 -31.33
N LEU A 262 7.12 -19.94 -30.14
CA LEU A 262 7.80 -20.11 -28.85
C LEU A 262 7.93 -21.58 -28.44
N LEU A 263 7.12 -22.46 -29.04
CA LEU A 263 7.08 -23.90 -28.81
C LEU A 263 7.25 -24.67 -30.12
N ASP A 264 7.97 -25.79 -30.07
CA ASP A 264 8.06 -26.72 -31.21
C ASP A 264 6.69 -27.34 -31.52
N GLU A 265 6.30 -27.38 -32.79
CA GLU A 265 5.03 -27.94 -33.26
C GLU A 265 4.81 -29.39 -32.81
N LYS A 266 5.89 -30.16 -32.65
CA LYS A 266 5.82 -31.55 -32.16
C LYS A 266 5.24 -31.66 -30.76
N LEU A 267 5.36 -30.62 -29.93
CA LEU A 267 4.72 -30.61 -28.61
C LEU A 267 3.19 -30.73 -28.71
N GLY A 268 2.59 -30.30 -29.83
CA GLY A 268 1.16 -30.47 -30.12
C GLY A 268 0.73 -31.91 -30.43
N GLN A 269 1.67 -32.84 -30.63
CA GLN A 269 1.40 -34.24 -30.96
C GLN A 269 1.18 -35.13 -29.73
N PHE A 270 1.52 -34.64 -28.54
CA PHE A 270 1.25 -35.35 -27.29
C PHE A 270 -0.26 -35.45 -26.99
N ASP A 271 -0.65 -36.39 -26.13
CA ASP A 271 -1.99 -36.43 -25.55
C ASP A 271 -2.16 -35.30 -24.51
N ILE A 272 -2.42 -34.09 -25.01
CA ILE A 272 -2.54 -32.87 -24.20
C ILE A 272 -3.64 -33.01 -23.14
N ALA A 273 -4.75 -33.66 -23.46
CA ALA A 273 -5.86 -33.84 -22.52
C ALA A 273 -5.48 -34.76 -21.36
N ARG A 274 -4.64 -35.78 -21.60
CA ARG A 274 -4.07 -36.60 -20.53
C ARG A 274 -3.04 -35.83 -19.70
N LEU A 275 -2.15 -35.07 -20.33
CA LEU A 275 -1.14 -34.29 -19.62
C LEU A 275 -1.74 -33.18 -18.76
N ALA A 276 -2.77 -32.49 -19.25
CA ALA A 276 -3.46 -31.45 -18.51
C ALA A 276 -4.10 -31.98 -17.21
N ARG A 277 -4.62 -33.22 -17.23
CA ARG A 277 -5.23 -33.87 -16.06
C ARG A 277 -4.24 -34.28 -14.97
N VAL A 278 -2.96 -34.39 -15.28
CA VAL A 278 -1.92 -34.75 -14.27
C VAL A 278 -1.26 -33.52 -13.66
N LEU A 279 -1.57 -32.31 -14.14
CA LEU A 279 -1.10 -31.08 -13.52
C LEU A 279 -1.70 -30.94 -12.13
N ASP A 280 -0.83 -30.69 -11.15
CA ASP A 280 -1.20 -30.59 -9.74
C ASP A 280 -1.02 -29.14 -9.27
N ALA A 281 -2.14 -28.40 -9.24
CA ALA A 281 -2.17 -27.01 -8.82
C ALA A 281 -1.68 -26.80 -7.37
N GLY A 282 -1.77 -27.83 -6.51
CA GLY A 282 -1.31 -27.75 -5.13
C GLY A 282 0.20 -27.50 -5.02
N ARG A 283 0.96 -27.88 -6.05
CA ARG A 283 2.42 -27.67 -6.10
C ARG A 283 2.81 -26.21 -6.32
N ASP A 284 1.91 -25.36 -6.78
CA ASP A 284 2.19 -23.92 -6.88
C ASP A 284 2.48 -23.32 -5.50
N TYR A 285 1.92 -23.88 -4.43
CA TYR A 285 2.12 -23.41 -3.06
C TYR A 285 3.45 -23.86 -2.43
N GLN A 286 4.25 -24.65 -3.16
CA GLN A 286 5.58 -25.09 -2.73
C GLN A 286 6.67 -24.06 -3.06
N PHE A 287 6.36 -23.05 -3.87
CA PHE A 287 7.34 -22.02 -4.22
C PHE A 287 7.62 -21.06 -3.06
N GLY A 288 8.91 -20.84 -2.80
CA GLY A 288 9.37 -19.62 -2.14
C GLY A 288 9.47 -18.45 -3.12
N TYR A 289 9.44 -17.22 -2.61
CA TYR A 289 9.34 -16.00 -3.42
C TYR A 289 10.44 -15.87 -4.48
N LEU A 290 11.71 -16.05 -4.09
CA LEU A 290 12.84 -15.93 -5.02
C LEU A 290 12.75 -16.92 -6.18
N GLY A 291 12.29 -18.15 -5.90
CA GLY A 291 12.13 -19.20 -6.90
C GLY A 291 11.06 -18.82 -7.92
N LEU A 292 9.87 -18.43 -7.46
CA LEU A 292 8.78 -18.03 -8.36
C LEU A 292 9.12 -16.75 -9.13
N GLN A 293 9.72 -15.75 -8.46
CA GLN A 293 10.13 -14.51 -9.11
C GLN A 293 11.15 -14.78 -10.22
N THR A 294 12.13 -15.64 -9.98
CA THR A 294 13.14 -15.99 -10.99
C THR A 294 12.49 -16.64 -12.21
N LEU A 295 11.55 -17.56 -12.01
CA LEU A 295 10.83 -18.19 -13.11
C LEU A 295 10.01 -17.15 -13.90
N TYR A 296 9.27 -16.29 -13.21
CA TYR A 296 8.46 -15.25 -13.83
C TYR A 296 9.30 -14.25 -14.65
N ASP A 297 10.39 -13.76 -14.08
CA ASP A 297 11.22 -12.72 -14.71
C ASP A 297 11.99 -13.23 -15.92
N ARG A 298 12.39 -14.51 -15.93
CA ARG A 298 13.40 -15.02 -16.89
C ARG A 298 13.01 -16.27 -17.69
N TYR A 299 12.06 -17.08 -17.22
CA TYR A 299 11.81 -18.40 -17.78
C TYR A 299 10.40 -18.60 -18.33
N PHE A 300 9.40 -17.95 -17.73
CA PHE A 300 8.03 -18.04 -18.20
C PHE A 300 7.89 -17.38 -19.57
N LEU A 301 7.25 -18.12 -20.49
CA LEU A 301 6.99 -17.63 -21.83
C LEU A 301 6.04 -16.42 -21.81
N HIS A 302 6.29 -15.48 -22.72
CA HIS A 302 5.47 -14.28 -22.90
C HIS A 302 5.37 -13.89 -24.36
N ILE A 303 4.32 -13.15 -24.70
CA ILE A 303 4.07 -12.55 -26.00
C ILE A 303 3.76 -11.08 -25.75
N GLU A 304 4.50 -10.17 -26.40
CA GLU A 304 4.34 -8.72 -26.22
C GLU A 304 4.33 -8.31 -24.73
N GLU A 305 5.32 -8.78 -23.98
CA GLU A 305 5.46 -8.64 -22.52
C GLU A 305 4.40 -9.34 -21.65
N SER A 306 3.27 -9.79 -22.21
CA SER A 306 2.24 -10.54 -21.49
C SER A 306 2.62 -12.00 -21.31
N ARG A 307 2.72 -12.44 -20.06
CA ARG A 307 3.00 -13.83 -19.71
C ARG A 307 1.86 -14.72 -20.18
N ILE A 308 2.24 -15.85 -20.76
CA ILE A 308 1.29 -16.87 -21.21
C ILE A 308 1.45 -18.18 -20.46
N GLU A 309 2.39 -18.27 -19.52
CA GLU A 309 2.81 -19.51 -18.87
C GLU A 309 2.59 -19.51 -17.35
N LEU A 310 1.95 -20.57 -16.85
CA LEU A 310 1.78 -20.83 -15.42
C LEU A 310 2.83 -21.83 -14.88
N PRO A 311 3.12 -21.86 -13.56
CA PRO A 311 4.22 -22.66 -13.02
C PRO A 311 4.18 -24.16 -13.31
N GLN A 312 3.03 -24.84 -13.14
CA GLN A 312 2.96 -26.27 -13.49
C GLN A 312 3.06 -26.52 -15.00
N ALA A 313 2.59 -25.59 -15.84
CA ALA A 313 2.72 -25.68 -17.29
C ALA A 313 4.17 -25.53 -17.75
N PHE A 314 4.95 -24.68 -17.09
CA PHE A 314 6.40 -24.56 -17.29
C PHE A 314 7.11 -25.91 -17.10
N PHE A 315 6.88 -26.57 -15.95
CA PHE A 315 7.51 -27.87 -15.70
C PHE A 315 7.05 -28.94 -16.69
N MET A 316 5.76 -28.96 -17.02
CA MET A 316 5.22 -29.90 -17.99
C MET A 316 5.82 -29.69 -19.39
N ARG A 317 5.93 -28.43 -19.85
CA ARG A 317 6.60 -28.10 -21.11
C ARG A 317 8.03 -28.63 -21.14
N VAL A 318 8.81 -28.42 -20.08
CA VAL A 318 10.19 -28.91 -20.02
C VAL A 318 10.22 -30.43 -20.10
N ALA A 319 9.35 -31.13 -19.36
CA ALA A 319 9.25 -32.58 -19.41
C ALA A 319 8.86 -33.10 -20.82
N MET A 320 7.88 -32.47 -21.47
CA MET A 320 7.47 -32.81 -22.83
C MET A 320 8.61 -32.59 -23.84
N GLY A 321 9.35 -31.48 -23.71
CA GLY A 321 10.49 -31.18 -24.58
C GLY A 321 11.61 -32.22 -24.47
N LEU A 322 11.85 -32.75 -23.28
CA LEU A 322 12.83 -33.84 -23.06
C LEU A 322 12.34 -35.19 -23.59
N ALA A 323 11.02 -35.41 -23.66
CA ALA A 323 10.40 -36.66 -24.11
C ALA A 323 9.90 -36.63 -25.56
N ILE A 324 10.28 -35.63 -26.36
CA ILE A 324 9.69 -35.36 -27.68
C ILE A 324 9.94 -36.45 -28.74
N ASN A 325 10.86 -37.38 -28.48
CA ASN A 325 11.23 -38.49 -29.36
C ASN A 325 11.03 -39.87 -28.71
N GLU A 326 10.38 -39.94 -27.54
CA GLU A 326 9.95 -41.20 -26.92
C GLU A 326 8.62 -41.67 -27.51
#